data_AF-F0XX74-F1
#
_entry.id   AF-F0XX74-F1
#
_cell.length_a   1.000
_cell.length_b   1.000
_cell.length_c   1.000
_cell.angle_alpha   90.00
_cell.angle_beta   90.00
_cell.angle_gamma   90.00
#
_symmetry.space_group_name_H-M   'P 1'
#
loop_
_entity.id
_entity.type
_entity.pdbx_description
1 polymer ?
#
loop_
_entity_poly.entity_id
_entity_poly.type
_entity_poly.pdbx_seq_one_letter_code
_entity_poly.pdbx_strand_id
1 'polypeptide(L)' 'PPEVTPRANPVAIFDTSVGSFEAEIYLDRVPVMASNFMDLAKKGFYNQTHVHRVTPGTMV' A
#
# COMPACT_ATOMS: atom_id res chain seq x y z
N PRO A 1 -18.59 8.96 -27.22
CA PRO A 1 -17.39 9.02 -26.34
C PRO A 1 -17.20 7.67 -25.63
N PRO A 2 -16.02 7.04 -25.71
CA PRO A 2 -15.78 5.85 -24.90
C PRO A 2 -15.82 6.25 -23.42
N GLU A 3 -16.65 5.53 -22.68
CA GLU A 3 -16.87 5.70 -21.25
C GLU A 3 -15.56 5.44 -20.52
N VAL A 4 -15.06 6.46 -19.81
CA VAL A 4 -13.85 6.34 -18.99
C VAL A 4 -14.29 5.59 -17.73
N THR A 5 -14.23 4.26 -17.75
CA THR A 5 -14.36 3.49 -16.52
C THR A 5 -13.26 3.97 -15.57
N PRO A 6 -13.58 4.41 -14.35
CA PRO A 6 -12.55 4.76 -13.38
C PRO A 6 -11.71 3.50 -13.16
N ARG A 7 -10.43 3.54 -13.53
CA ARG A 7 -9.51 2.44 -13.25
C ARG A 7 -9.51 2.22 -11.75
N ALA A 8 -9.80 0.99 -11.32
CA ALA A 8 -9.69 0.62 -9.92
C ALA A 8 -8.25 0.90 -9.43
N ASN A 9 -8.13 1.44 -8.22
CA ASN A 9 -6.83 1.69 -7.61
C ASN A 9 -6.08 0.36 -7.39
N PRO A 10 -4.75 0.35 -7.50
CA PRO A 10 -3.96 -0.81 -7.10
C PRO A 10 -4.18 -1.15 -5.63
N VAL A 11 -4.17 -2.44 -5.32
CA VAL A 11 -4.26 -2.95 -3.95
C VAL A 11 -2.94 -3.64 -3.59
N ALA A 12 -2.38 -3.28 -2.43
CA ALA A 12 -1.24 -3.94 -1.84
C ALA A 12 -1.72 -4.93 -0.77
N ILE A 13 -1.26 -6.17 -0.84
CA ILE A 13 -1.55 -7.21 0.15
C ILE A 13 -0.33 -7.32 1.07
N PHE A 14 -0.57 -7.23 2.38
CA PHE A 14 0.45 -7.35 3.41
C PHE A 14 0.23 -8.64 4.17
N ASP A 15 1.14 -9.58 4.00
CA ASP A 15 1.18 -10.80 4.82
C ASP A 15 2.13 -10.57 6.00
N THR A 16 1.57 -10.45 7.19
CA THR A 16 2.33 -10.20 8.43
C THR A 16 2.28 -11.40 9.36
N SER A 17 3.13 -11.41 10.39
CA SER A 17 3.16 -12.47 11.40
C SER A 17 1.88 -12.56 12.25
N VAL A 18 1.01 -11.54 12.22
CA VAL A 18 -0.23 -11.48 12.99
C VAL A 18 -1.48 -11.54 12.10
N GLY A 19 -1.32 -11.78 10.80
CA GLY A 19 -2.40 -11.88 9.82
C GLY A 19 -2.15 -11.03 8.57
N SER A 20 -3.08 -11.12 7.63
CA SER A 20 -2.99 -10.42 6.36
C SER A 20 -4.01 -9.28 6.28
N PHE A 21 -3.62 -8.18 5.64
CA PHE A 21 -4.54 -7.08 5.33
C PHE A 21 -4.25 -6.48 3.95
N GLU A 22 -5.22 -5.75 3.43
CA GLU A 22 -5.16 -5.11 2.13
C GLU A 22 -5.16 -3.58 2.28
N ALA A 23 -4.38 -2.89 1.45
CA ALA A 23 -4.39 -1.42 1.37
C ALA A 23 -4.62 -0.95 -0.07
N GLU A 24 -5.62 -0.09 -0.25
CA GLU A 24 -5.89 0.59 -1.52
C GLU A 24 -4.93 1.77 -1.71
N ILE A 25 -4.31 1.87 -2.90
CA ILE A 25 -3.31 2.88 -3.21
C ILE A 25 -3.90 3.95 -4.15
N TYR A 26 -4.14 5.15 -3.61
CA TYR A 26 -4.70 6.30 -4.33
C TYR A 26 -3.65 7.00 -5.21
N LEU A 27 -3.44 6.48 -6.43
CA LEU A 27 -2.51 7.05 -7.41
C LEU A 27 -2.90 8.46 -7.86
N ASP A 28 -4.19 8.76 -7.90
CA ASP A 28 -4.75 10.04 -8.31
C ASP A 28 -4.42 11.17 -7.33
N ARG A 29 -4.32 10.86 -6.03
CA ARG A 29 -4.06 11.85 -4.97
C ARG A 29 -2.58 12.10 -4.74
N VAL A 30 -1.77 11.04 -4.76
CA VAL A 30 -0.34 11.11 -4.39
C VAL A 30 0.54 10.32 -5.37
N PRO A 31 0.54 10.67 -6.68
CA PRO A 31 1.09 9.82 -7.74
C PRO A 31 2.57 9.45 -7.54
N VAL A 32 3.43 10.41 -7.20
CA VAL A 32 4.88 10.17 -7.03
C VAL A 32 5.15 9.26 -5.84
N MET A 33 4.48 9.50 -4.71
CA MET A 33 4.67 8.70 -3.49
C MET A 33 4.09 7.30 -3.66
N ALA A 34 2.90 7.18 -4.25
CA ALA A 34 2.27 5.90 -4.57
C ALA A 34 3.14 5.06 -5.52
N SER A 35 3.70 5.65 -6.58
CA SER A 35 4.62 4.95 -7.49
C SER A 35 5.88 4.47 -6.76
N ASN A 36 6.51 5.33 -5.95
CA ASN A 36 7.70 4.93 -5.18
C ASN A 36 7.40 3.79 -4.21
N PHE A 37 6.28 3.87 -3.49
CA PHE A 37 5.84 2.81 -2.58
C PHE A 37 5.65 1.48 -3.32
N MET A 38 4.92 1.50 -4.44
CA MET A 38 4.67 0.32 -5.26
C MET A 38 5.96 -0.30 -5.81
N ASP A 39 6.93 0.53 -6.22
CA ASP A 39 8.21 0.05 -6.73
C ASP A 39 9.06 -0.61 -5.64
N LEU A 40 9.09 -0.03 -4.44
CA LEU A 40 9.76 -0.62 -3.28
C LEU A 40 9.10 -1.94 -2.86
N ALA A 41 7.76 -1.97 -2.81
CA ALA A 41 7.00 -3.17 -2.47
C ALA A 41 7.25 -4.31 -3.47
N LYS A 42 7.22 -4.04 -4.78
CA LYS A 42 7.51 -5.03 -5.83
C LYS A 42 8.94 -5.57 -5.78
N LYS A 43 9.90 -4.76 -5.30
CA LYS A 43 11.29 -5.17 -5.08
C LYS A 43 11.50 -5.96 -3.79
N GLY A 44 10.44 -6.16 -2.99
CA GLY A 44 10.51 -6.85 -1.71
C GLY A 44 11.20 -6.05 -0.61
N PHE A 45 11.32 -4.73 -0.76
CA PHE A 45 12.02 -3.87 0.21
C PHE A 45 11.43 -3.96 1.62
N TYR A 46 10.11 -4.10 1.74
CA TYR A 46 9.41 -4.19 3.02
C TYR A 46 9.35 -5.62 3.59
N ASN A 47 9.87 -6.62 2.88
CA ASN A 47 9.85 -8.00 3.36
C ASN A 47 10.70 -8.12 4.63
N GLN A 48 10.19 -8.84 5.63
CA GLN A 48 10.85 -9.02 6.93
C GLN A 48 11.14 -7.70 7.68
N THR A 49 10.50 -6.59 7.29
CA THR A 49 10.58 -5.33 8.04
C THR A 49 9.66 -5.38 9.25
N HIS A 50 10.20 -5.12 10.44
CA HIS A 50 9.41 -5.08 11.67
C HIS A 50 8.69 -3.74 11.84
N VAL A 51 7.45 -3.78 12.30
CA VAL A 51 6.74 -2.60 12.83
C VAL A 51 7.40 -2.22 14.15
N HIS A 52 8.22 -1.17 14.14
CA HIS A 52 9.08 -0.80 15.26
C HIS A 52 8.38 0.08 16.30
N ARG A 53 7.16 0.57 16.03
CA ARG A 53 6.39 1.41 16.93
C ARG A 53 4.91 1.09 16.85
N VAL A 54 4.26 0.96 18.01
CA VAL A 54 2.81 0.84 18.14
C VAL A 54 2.33 1.86 19.15
N THR A 55 1.37 2.71 18.77
CA THR A 55 0.70 3.65 19.67
C THR A 55 -0.81 3.38 19.61
N PRO A 56 -1.37 2.72 20.64
CA PRO A 56 -2.79 2.37 20.67
C PRO A 56 -3.67 3.59 20.41
N GLY A 57 -4.55 3.48 19.42
CA GLY A 57 -5.53 4.51 19.08
C GLY A 57 -5.05 5.62 18.14
N THR A 58 -3.79 5.67 17.72
CA THR A 58 -3.32 6.72 16.79
C THR A 58 -2.41 6.25 15.67
N MET A 59 -1.60 5.20 15.87
CA MET A 59 -0.64 4.76 14.87
C MET A 59 -0.18 3.32 15.11
N VAL A 60 -0.22 2.51 14.06
CA VAL A 60 0.39 1.20 13.96
C VAL A 60 1.04 1.07 12.59
#